data_AF-A0A975MZH6-F1
#
_entry.id   AF-A0A975MZH6-F1
#
_cell.length_a   1.000
_cell.length_b   1.000
_cell.length_c   1.000
_cell.angle_alpha   90.00
_cell.angle_beta   90.00
_cell.angle_gamma   90.00
#
_symmetry.space_group_name_H-M   'P 1'
#
loop_
_entity.id
_entity.type
_entity.pdbx_description
1 polymer ?
#
loop_
_entity_poly.entity_id
_entity_poly.type
_entity_poly.pdbx_seq_one_letter_code
_entity_poly.pdbx_strand_id
1 'polypeptide(L)'
;MLAWVALSCNCTQAGAERKTALADALTSYLPRTLEALENGVIDEGMAAKVFEATACASQEVAREVDARLKFENKNSASLRRMVNTLLMRVDPEGYEARRQAKTAARMLEIRHGDHGSSTLFAELPSDRAQAIYAACDRDALERSAKAMSAPWINFEWMRWWSDAWVASAVVNRRRRSSSTSICRP
;
A
#
# COMPACT_ATOMS: atom_id res chain seq x y z
N MET A 1 17.01 -26.30 4.07
CA MET A 1 16.97 -26.40 2.60
C MET A 1 16.95 -25.03 1.91
N LEU A 2 16.24 -24.03 2.46
CA LEU A 2 16.13 -22.67 1.87
C LEU A 2 17.44 -21.84 1.89
N ALA A 3 18.34 -22.08 2.85
CA ALA A 3 19.62 -21.37 2.94
C ALA A 3 20.54 -21.61 1.73
N TRP A 4 20.50 -22.79 1.12
CA TRP A 4 21.31 -23.10 -0.07
C TRP A 4 20.72 -22.46 -1.34
N VAL A 5 19.38 -22.38 -1.44
CA VAL A 5 18.68 -21.67 -2.53
C VAL A 5 19.00 -20.17 -2.50
N ALA A 6 19.03 -19.56 -1.32
CA ALA A 6 19.41 -18.16 -1.15
C ALA A 6 20.83 -17.87 -1.68
N LEU A 7 21.78 -18.73 -1.32
CA LEU A 7 23.18 -18.63 -1.74
C LEU A 7 23.34 -18.81 -3.26
N SER A 8 22.60 -19.75 -3.86
CA SER A 8 22.69 -20.05 -5.29
C SER A 8 21.98 -19.02 -6.18
N CYS A 9 20.90 -18.39 -5.70
CA CYS A 9 20.19 -17.34 -6.43
C CYS A 9 20.68 -15.91 -6.11
N ASN A 10 21.76 -15.76 -5.32
CA ASN A 10 22.27 -14.47 -4.84
C ASN A 10 21.17 -13.57 -4.24
N CYS A 11 20.28 -14.16 -3.44
CA CYS A 11 19.17 -13.44 -2.80
C CYS A 11 19.20 -13.64 -1.28
N THR A 12 18.52 -12.74 -0.55
CA THR A 12 18.38 -12.89 0.90
C THR A 12 17.52 -14.10 1.24
N GLN A 13 17.65 -14.67 2.44
CA GLN A 13 16.85 -15.80 2.88
C GLN A 13 15.35 -15.54 2.74
N ALA A 14 14.89 -14.36 3.17
CA ALA A 14 13.49 -13.94 3.01
C ALA A 14 13.08 -13.82 1.52
N GLY A 15 14.01 -13.43 0.64
CA GLY A 15 13.78 -13.41 -0.80
C GLY A 15 13.62 -14.81 -1.40
N ALA A 16 14.45 -15.76 -0.97
CA ALA A 16 14.36 -17.16 -1.39
C ALA A 16 13.03 -17.80 -0.94
N GLU A 17 12.67 -17.62 0.34
CA GLU A 17 11.40 -18.09 0.91
C GLU A 17 10.19 -17.58 0.12
N ARG A 18 10.20 -16.27 -0.19
CA ARG A 18 9.14 -15.64 -0.95
C ARG A 18 9.04 -16.17 -2.37
N LYS A 19 10.18 -16.40 -3.04
CA LYS A 19 10.21 -16.99 -4.39
C LYS A 19 9.71 -18.44 -4.39
N THR A 20 10.11 -19.24 -3.40
CA THR A 20 9.60 -20.61 -3.27
C THR A 20 8.10 -20.66 -3.01
N ALA A 21 7.58 -19.77 -2.15
CA ALA A 21 6.15 -19.69 -1.88
C ALA A 21 5.35 -19.23 -3.11
N LEU A 22 5.90 -18.30 -3.88
CA LEU A 22 5.31 -17.86 -5.14
C LEU A 22 5.24 -19.01 -6.16
N ALA A 23 6.34 -19.75 -6.33
CA ALA A 23 6.39 -20.89 -7.26
C ALA A 23 5.40 -22.00 -6.86
N ASP A 24 5.30 -22.30 -5.56
CA ASP A 24 4.34 -23.27 -5.03
C ASP A 24 2.89 -22.81 -5.24
N ALA A 25 2.61 -21.53 -5.05
CA ALA A 25 1.29 -20.96 -5.30
C ALA A 25 0.86 -21.03 -6.77
N LEU A 26 1.77 -20.67 -7.68
CA LEU A 26 1.52 -20.70 -9.13
C LEU A 26 1.22 -22.12 -9.63
N THR A 27 1.92 -23.12 -9.09
CA THR A 27 1.73 -24.52 -9.48
C THR A 27 0.54 -25.18 -8.79
N SER A 28 0.18 -24.77 -7.58
CA SER A 28 -0.85 -25.43 -6.77
C SER A 28 -2.27 -24.87 -6.97
N TYR A 29 -2.43 -23.55 -6.97
CA TYR A 29 -3.77 -22.93 -6.91
C TYR A 29 -3.94 -21.67 -7.76
N LEU A 30 -2.92 -21.24 -8.50
CA LEU A 30 -2.99 -20.11 -9.46
C LEU A 30 -2.58 -20.52 -10.90
N PRO A 31 -3.19 -21.56 -11.51
CA PRO A 31 -2.78 -22.05 -12.83
C PRO A 31 -2.97 -21.02 -13.96
N ARG A 32 -3.98 -20.15 -13.91
CA ARG A 32 -4.19 -19.11 -14.93
C ARG A 32 -3.15 -18.01 -14.84
N THR A 33 -2.75 -17.64 -13.62
CA THR A 33 -1.66 -16.69 -13.42
C THR A 33 -0.33 -17.28 -13.92
N LEU A 34 -0.10 -18.59 -13.75
CA LEU A 34 1.05 -19.28 -14.33
C LEU A 34 1.01 -19.25 -15.87
N GLU A 35 -0.11 -19.60 -16.49
CA GLU A 35 -0.28 -19.51 -17.95
C GLU A 35 -0.03 -18.09 -18.47
N ALA A 36 -0.52 -17.07 -17.79
CA ALA A 36 -0.29 -15.67 -18.18
C ALA A 36 1.18 -15.25 -18.06
N LEU A 37 1.90 -15.81 -17.07
CA LEU A 37 3.33 -15.58 -16.87
C LEU A 37 4.15 -16.28 -17.97
N GLU A 38 3.81 -17.52 -18.31
CA GLU A 38 4.48 -18.30 -19.37
C GLU A 38 4.27 -17.68 -20.76
N ASN A 39 3.08 -17.14 -21.02
CA ASN A 39 2.76 -16.43 -22.25
C ASN A 39 3.34 -14.99 -22.32
N GLY A 40 4.02 -14.53 -21.26
CA GLY A 40 4.60 -13.19 -21.19
C GLY A 40 3.58 -12.05 -21.13
N VAL A 41 2.32 -12.34 -20.78
CA VAL A 41 1.26 -11.33 -20.61
C VAL A 41 1.48 -10.55 -19.31
N ILE A 42 2.07 -11.18 -18.30
CA ILE A 42 2.42 -10.58 -17.02
C ILE A 42 3.89 -10.81 -16.67
N ASP A 43 4.46 -9.92 -15.86
CA ASP A 43 5.81 -10.08 -15.31
C ASP A 43 5.80 -10.79 -13.92
N GLU A 44 6.98 -11.23 -13.44
CA GLU A 44 7.14 -11.85 -12.12
C GLU A 44 6.62 -10.95 -10.99
N GLY A 45 6.77 -9.62 -11.13
CA GLY A 45 6.29 -8.64 -10.16
C GLY A 45 4.76 -8.60 -10.07
N MET A 46 4.07 -8.68 -11.19
CA MET A 46 2.62 -8.75 -11.31
C MET A 46 2.09 -10.06 -10.73
N ALA A 47 2.71 -11.19 -11.08
CA ALA A 47 2.39 -12.49 -10.49
C ALA A 47 2.59 -12.47 -8.95
N ALA A 48 3.68 -11.89 -8.47
CA ALA A 48 3.92 -11.71 -7.04
C ALA A 48 2.86 -10.84 -6.35
N LYS A 49 2.27 -9.86 -7.06
CA LYS A 49 1.18 -9.03 -6.52
C LYS A 49 -0.16 -9.78 -6.46
N VAL A 50 -0.42 -10.70 -7.39
CA VAL A 50 -1.56 -11.63 -7.29
C VAL A 50 -1.37 -12.50 -6.05
N PHE A 51 -0.21 -13.15 -5.95
CA PHE A 51 0.13 -14.02 -4.82
C PHE A 51 0.01 -13.30 -3.47
N GLU A 52 0.59 -12.11 -3.32
CA GLU A 52 0.46 -11.32 -2.09
C GLU A 52 -1.00 -11.04 -1.71
N ALA A 53 -1.85 -10.78 -2.71
CA ALA A 53 -3.26 -10.45 -2.47
C ALA A 53 -4.08 -11.71 -2.12
N THR A 54 -3.77 -12.85 -2.75
CA THR A 54 -4.46 -14.13 -2.51
C THR A 54 -3.90 -14.90 -1.32
N ALA A 55 -2.70 -14.59 -0.83
CA ALA A 55 -2.07 -15.29 0.29
C ALA A 55 -2.87 -15.25 1.60
N CYS A 56 -3.79 -14.28 1.75
CA CYS A 56 -4.67 -14.20 2.91
C CYS A 56 -5.97 -15.01 2.76
N ALA A 57 -6.24 -15.56 1.57
CA ALA A 57 -7.44 -16.33 1.25
C ALA A 57 -7.18 -17.85 1.33
N SER A 58 -8.25 -18.64 1.43
CA SER A 58 -8.13 -20.09 1.30
C SER A 58 -7.75 -20.46 -0.14
N GLN A 59 -7.18 -21.65 -0.33
CA GLN A 59 -6.74 -22.10 -1.66
C GLN A 59 -7.92 -22.24 -2.63
N GLU A 60 -9.11 -22.60 -2.15
CA GLU A 60 -10.34 -22.73 -2.95
C GLU A 60 -10.78 -21.36 -3.46
N VAL A 61 -10.82 -20.36 -2.58
CA VAL A 61 -11.14 -18.97 -2.94
C VAL A 61 -10.10 -18.41 -3.90
N ALA A 62 -8.81 -18.70 -3.68
CA ALA A 62 -7.74 -18.27 -4.57
C ALA A 62 -7.89 -18.84 -5.99
N ARG A 63 -8.26 -20.13 -6.12
CA ARG A 63 -8.55 -20.76 -7.43
C ARG A 63 -9.73 -20.11 -8.14
N GLU A 64 -10.80 -19.81 -7.42
CA GLU A 64 -11.98 -19.17 -8.02
C GLU A 64 -11.68 -17.73 -8.48
N VAL A 65 -10.87 -16.99 -7.71
CA VAL A 65 -10.40 -15.66 -8.11
C VAL A 65 -9.48 -15.76 -9.33
N ASP A 66 -8.57 -16.73 -9.37
CA ASP A 66 -7.65 -16.97 -10.48
C ASP A 66 -8.40 -17.30 -11.78
N ALA A 67 -9.44 -18.14 -11.71
CA ALA A 67 -10.28 -18.46 -12.87
C ALA A 67 -11.00 -17.23 -13.45
N ARG A 68 -11.31 -16.23 -12.61
CA ARG A 68 -12.02 -14.99 -12.99
C ARG A 68 -11.09 -13.83 -13.33
N LEU A 69 -9.78 -13.97 -13.13
CA LEU A 69 -8.81 -12.93 -13.43
C LEU A 69 -8.71 -12.69 -14.93
N LYS A 70 -8.63 -11.41 -15.30
CA LYS A 70 -8.39 -10.95 -16.68
C LYS A 70 -7.13 -10.10 -16.70
N PHE A 71 -6.12 -10.57 -17.42
CA PHE A 71 -4.79 -9.96 -17.46
C PHE A 71 -4.65 -8.86 -18.54
N GLU A 72 -5.68 -8.63 -19.35
CA GLU A 72 -5.65 -7.70 -20.49
C GLU A 72 -5.27 -6.26 -20.08
N ASN A 73 -4.07 -5.84 -20.49
CA ASN A 73 -3.55 -4.47 -20.45
C ASN A 73 -3.61 -3.80 -19.07
N LYS A 74 -3.23 -4.52 -18.01
CA LYS A 74 -3.25 -4.00 -16.62
C LYS A 74 -1.87 -3.72 -16.07
N ASN A 75 -1.72 -2.53 -15.50
CA ASN A 75 -0.62 -2.21 -14.59
C ASN A 75 -0.81 -2.97 -13.26
N SER A 76 0.28 -3.32 -12.57
CA SER A 76 0.32 -4.08 -11.31
C SER A 76 -0.62 -3.52 -10.24
N ALA A 77 -0.78 -2.20 -10.16
CA ALA A 77 -1.72 -1.55 -9.22
C ALA A 77 -3.20 -1.83 -9.57
N SER A 78 -3.54 -1.82 -10.85
CA SER A 78 -4.90 -2.12 -11.34
C SER A 78 -5.22 -3.59 -11.14
N LEU A 79 -4.23 -4.45 -11.39
CA LEU A 79 -4.33 -5.89 -11.17
C LEU A 79 -4.61 -6.20 -9.69
N ARG A 80 -3.84 -5.63 -8.75
CA ARG A 80 -4.09 -5.78 -7.31
C ARG A 80 -5.51 -5.34 -6.90
N ARG A 81 -6.02 -4.23 -7.42
CA ARG A 81 -7.40 -3.76 -7.14
C ARG A 81 -8.44 -4.74 -7.67
N MET A 82 -8.23 -5.28 -8.86
CA MET A 82 -9.11 -6.30 -9.46
C MET A 82 -9.15 -7.55 -8.59
N VAL A 83 -8.00 -8.09 -8.19
CA VAL A 83 -7.91 -9.26 -7.30
C VAL A 83 -8.67 -9.00 -6.01
N ASN A 84 -8.45 -7.86 -5.35
CA ASN A 84 -9.16 -7.52 -4.11
C ASN A 84 -10.67 -7.40 -4.31
N THR A 85 -11.11 -6.85 -5.45
CA THR A 85 -12.54 -6.75 -5.78
C THR A 85 -13.17 -8.11 -6.00
N LEU A 86 -12.45 -9.03 -6.66
CA LEU A 86 -12.88 -10.40 -6.86
C LEU A 86 -12.92 -11.18 -5.54
N LEU A 87 -11.90 -11.02 -4.69
CA LEU A 87 -11.87 -11.61 -3.34
C LEU A 87 -13.07 -11.17 -2.50
N MET A 88 -13.41 -9.88 -2.52
CA MET A 88 -14.58 -9.36 -1.79
C MET A 88 -15.91 -9.95 -2.31
N ARG A 89 -15.98 -10.34 -3.59
CA ARG A 89 -17.17 -10.94 -4.19
C ARG A 89 -17.27 -12.45 -3.93
N VAL A 90 -16.15 -13.15 -3.94
CA VAL A 90 -16.07 -14.60 -3.73
C VAL A 90 -16.17 -14.95 -2.25
N ASP A 91 -15.50 -14.18 -1.40
CA ASP A 91 -15.36 -14.43 0.04
C ASP A 91 -15.71 -13.17 0.85
N PRO A 92 -16.99 -12.77 0.89
CA PRO A 92 -17.43 -11.62 1.68
C PRO A 92 -17.24 -11.86 3.18
N GLU A 93 -17.51 -13.06 3.67
CA GLU A 93 -17.39 -13.41 5.10
C GLU A 93 -15.93 -13.43 5.56
N GLY A 94 -15.02 -14.04 4.80
CA GLY A 94 -13.59 -14.02 5.13
C GLY A 94 -12.98 -12.63 4.95
N TYR A 95 -13.48 -11.81 4.04
CA TYR A 95 -13.11 -10.40 3.97
C TYR A 95 -13.52 -9.63 5.23
N GLU A 96 -14.75 -9.82 5.72
CA GLU A 96 -15.23 -9.20 6.95
C GLU A 96 -14.49 -9.70 8.19
N ALA A 97 -14.25 -11.00 8.31
CA ALA A 97 -13.47 -11.57 9.42
C ALA A 97 -12.04 -11.01 9.45
N ARG A 98 -11.38 -10.88 8.30
CA ARG A 98 -10.05 -10.25 8.20
C ARG A 98 -10.11 -8.76 8.53
N ARG A 99 -11.17 -8.06 8.10
CA ARG A 99 -11.39 -6.65 8.45
C ARG A 99 -11.57 -6.47 9.96
N GLN A 100 -12.32 -7.36 10.61
CA GLN A 100 -12.52 -7.35 12.07
C GLN A 100 -11.22 -7.68 12.81
N ALA A 101 -10.47 -8.70 12.36
CA ALA A 101 -9.17 -9.05 12.93
C ALA A 101 -8.17 -7.89 12.85
N LYS A 102 -8.08 -7.20 11.70
CA LYS A 102 -7.25 -6.00 11.55
C LYS A 102 -7.76 -4.81 12.37
N THR A 103 -9.07 -4.69 12.55
CA THR A 103 -9.66 -3.65 13.42
C THR A 103 -9.31 -3.88 14.89
N ALA A 104 -9.20 -5.14 15.31
CA ALA A 104 -8.78 -5.52 16.66
C ALA A 104 -7.26 -5.33 16.86
N ALA A 105 -6.45 -5.63 15.83
CA ALA A 105 -5.01 -5.42 15.82
C ALA A 105 -4.65 -3.94 15.65
N ARG A 106 -4.76 -3.15 16.72
CA ARG A 106 -4.28 -1.76 16.73
C ARG A 106 -2.75 -1.76 16.66
N MET A 107 -2.20 -1.33 15.52
CA MET A 107 -0.76 -1.18 15.35
C MET A 107 -0.42 0.30 15.20
N LEU A 108 0.26 0.86 16.20
CA LEU A 108 0.86 2.19 16.17
C LEU A 108 2.37 2.00 16.34
N GLU A 109 3.13 2.43 15.35
CA GLU A 109 4.58 2.33 15.32
C GLU A 109 5.17 3.72 15.04
N ILE A 110 6.17 4.12 15.82
CA ILE A 110 6.96 5.31 15.52
C ILE A 110 8.31 4.84 15.01
N ARG A 111 8.63 5.19 13.76
CA ARG A 111 9.95 4.98 13.17
C ARG A 111 10.73 6.27 13.22
N HIS A 112 11.77 6.30 14.03
CA HIS A 112 12.70 7.41 14.05
C HIS A 112 13.49 7.43 12.73
N GLY A 113 13.46 8.56 12.04
CA GLY A 113 14.24 8.81 10.85
C GLY A 113 15.47 9.64 11.18
N ASP A 114 16.35 9.78 10.20
CA ASP A 114 17.51 10.64 10.33
C ASP A 114 17.10 12.13 10.32
N HIS A 115 18.00 13.00 10.81
CA HIS A 115 17.84 14.45 10.87
C HIS A 115 16.70 14.97 11.78
N GLY A 116 16.39 14.24 12.86
CA GLY A 116 15.37 14.67 13.83
C GLY A 116 13.94 14.56 13.31
N SER A 117 13.74 13.88 12.17
CA SER A 117 12.42 13.52 11.67
C SER A 117 11.97 12.18 12.25
N SER A 118 10.67 11.96 12.39
CA SER A 118 10.12 10.66 12.80
C SER A 118 8.83 10.41 12.05
N THR A 119 8.63 9.17 11.59
CA THR A 119 7.43 8.76 10.87
C THR A 119 6.53 7.98 11.81
N LEU A 120 5.31 8.48 12.03
CA LEU A 120 4.26 7.77 12.75
C LEU A 120 3.47 6.91 11.76
N PHE A 121 3.51 5.60 11.94
CA PHE A 121 2.69 4.62 11.22
C PHE A 121 1.53 4.16 12.10
N ALA A 122 0.33 4.18 11.54
CA ALA A 122 -0.86 3.69 12.22
C ALA A 122 -1.70 2.88 11.23
N GLU A 123 -1.93 1.59 11.54
CA GLU A 123 -2.95 0.80 10.85
C GLU A 123 -4.21 0.81 11.70
N LEU A 124 -5.25 1.47 11.19
CA LEU A 124 -6.50 1.74 11.88
C LEU A 124 -7.67 1.62 10.91
N PRO A 125 -8.90 1.39 11.42
CA PRO A 125 -10.11 1.60 10.64
C PRO A 125 -10.16 2.99 9.98
N SER A 126 -10.66 3.06 8.75
CA SER A 126 -10.59 4.28 7.93
C SER A 126 -11.25 5.50 8.58
N ASP A 127 -12.35 5.30 9.29
CA ASP A 127 -13.06 6.32 10.06
C ASP A 127 -12.17 6.92 11.15
N ARG A 128 -11.49 6.07 11.92
CA ARG A 128 -10.57 6.49 12.99
C ARG A 128 -9.31 7.12 12.45
N ALA A 129 -8.75 6.56 11.37
CA ALA A 129 -7.59 7.12 10.69
C ALA A 129 -7.85 8.56 10.20
N GLN A 130 -9.03 8.81 9.62
CA GLN A 130 -9.43 10.14 9.18
C GLN A 130 -9.60 11.11 10.37
N ALA A 131 -10.22 10.67 11.46
CA ALA A 131 -10.37 11.50 12.66
C ALA A 131 -9.02 11.90 13.26
N ILE A 132 -8.08 10.96 13.37
CA ILE A 132 -6.72 11.22 13.87
C ILE A 132 -5.96 12.15 12.91
N TYR A 133 -6.03 11.91 11.61
CA TYR A 133 -5.42 12.79 10.62
C TYR A 133 -5.93 14.23 10.77
N ALA A 134 -7.25 14.42 10.85
CA ALA A 134 -7.84 15.75 10.99
C ALA A 134 -7.43 16.44 12.30
N ALA A 135 -7.31 15.69 13.40
CA ALA A 135 -6.81 16.22 14.66
C ALA A 135 -5.34 16.67 14.55
N CYS A 136 -4.46 15.84 13.98
CA CYS A 136 -3.06 16.19 13.78
C CYS A 136 -2.88 17.39 12.83
N ASP A 137 -3.68 17.47 11.77
CA ASP A 137 -3.65 18.58 10.80
C ASP A 137 -4.05 19.90 11.46
N ARG A 138 -5.11 19.89 12.28
CA ARG A 138 -5.53 21.06 13.07
C ARG A 138 -4.45 21.49 14.07
N ASP A 139 -3.89 20.55 14.85
CA ASP A 139 -2.85 20.87 15.82
C ASP A 139 -1.58 21.44 15.14
N ALA A 140 -1.23 20.92 13.96
CA ALA A 140 -0.13 21.43 13.16
C ALA A 140 -0.40 22.86 12.67
N LEU A 141 -1.62 23.14 12.20
CA LEU A 141 -2.04 24.48 11.79
C LEU A 141 -2.01 25.46 12.98
N GLU A 142 -2.54 25.08 14.13
CA GLU A 142 -2.52 25.92 15.34
C GLU A 142 -1.09 26.23 15.82
N ARG A 143 -0.20 25.22 15.82
CA ARG A 143 1.21 25.41 16.18
C ARG A 143 1.93 26.28 15.16
N SER A 144 1.65 26.12 13.87
CA SER A 144 2.21 26.97 12.82
C SER A 144 1.73 28.42 12.94
N ALA A 145 0.46 28.65 13.30
CA ALA A 145 -0.11 29.97 13.52
C ALA A 145 0.52 30.65 14.75
N LYS A 146 0.70 29.91 15.85
CA LYS A 146 1.40 30.41 17.04
C LYS A 146 2.87 30.72 16.77
N ALA A 147 3.55 29.86 16.00
CA ALA A 147 4.92 30.11 15.56
C ALA A 147 4.99 31.37 14.68
N MET A 148 4.06 31.55 13.75
CA MET A 148 3.96 32.75 12.91
C MET A 148 3.61 34.03 13.68
N SER A 149 2.87 33.93 14.79
CA SER A 149 2.57 35.08 15.65
C SER A 149 3.71 35.44 16.62
N ALA A 150 4.83 34.72 16.59
CA ALA A 150 5.95 34.99 17.47
C ALA A 150 6.66 36.31 17.08
N PRO A 151 6.88 37.24 18.03
CA PRO A 151 7.31 38.61 17.74
C PRO A 151 8.68 38.78 17.05
N TRP A 152 9.44 37.71 16.84
CA TRP A 152 10.79 37.72 16.24
C TRP A 152 10.83 37.33 14.76
N ILE A 153 9.69 37.04 14.10
CA ILE A 153 9.65 36.78 12.65
C ILE A 153 9.59 38.11 11.89
N ASN A 154 10.73 38.58 11.39
CA ASN A 154 10.80 39.78 10.55
C ASN A 154 10.25 39.53 9.13
N PHE A 155 9.59 40.55 8.56
CA PHE A 155 8.83 40.54 7.29
C PHE A 155 9.59 40.03 6.05
N GLU A 156 10.92 40.09 6.04
CA GLU A 156 11.74 39.66 4.89
C GLU A 156 11.84 38.12 4.79
N TRP A 157 11.78 37.42 5.93
CA TRP A 157 11.76 35.96 5.99
C TRP A 157 10.40 35.37 5.59
N MET A 158 9.31 36.11 5.83
CA MET A 158 7.95 35.71 5.43
C MET A 158 7.82 35.54 3.91
N ARG A 159 8.52 36.35 3.10
CA ARG A 159 8.44 36.26 1.64
C ARG A 159 9.05 34.96 1.11
N TRP A 160 10.18 34.54 1.68
CA TRP A 160 10.86 33.30 1.30
C TRP A 160 10.11 32.04 1.78
N TRP A 161 9.50 32.08 2.97
CA TRP A 161 8.75 30.96 3.54
C TRP A 161 7.33 30.78 2.96
N SER A 162 6.64 31.87 2.64
CA SER A 162 5.30 31.83 2.03
C SER A 162 5.34 31.24 0.62
N ASP A 163 6.34 31.60 -0.18
CA ASP A 163 6.50 31.09 -1.54
C ASP A 163 6.85 29.60 -1.53
N ALA A 164 7.68 29.14 -0.59
CA ALA A 164 8.01 27.72 -0.42
C ALA A 164 6.83 26.88 0.13
N TRP A 165 6.02 27.45 1.03
CA TRP A 165 4.88 26.74 1.64
C TRP A 165 3.64 26.74 0.75
N VAL A 166 3.32 27.83 0.05
CA VAL A 166 2.26 27.84 -0.97
C VAL A 166 2.65 26.94 -2.14
N ALA A 167 3.92 26.93 -2.57
CA ALA A 167 4.39 25.97 -3.56
C ALA A 167 4.24 24.52 -3.07
N SER A 168 4.61 24.20 -1.83
CA SER A 168 4.47 22.85 -1.28
C SER A 168 3.01 22.44 -1.00
N ALA A 169 2.17 23.35 -0.51
CA ALA A 169 0.75 23.11 -0.27
C ALA A 169 -0.04 22.98 -1.58
N VAL A 170 0.30 23.76 -2.61
CA VAL A 170 -0.27 23.64 -3.97
C VAL A 170 0.26 22.39 -4.67
N VAL A 171 1.53 22.02 -4.51
CA VAL A 171 2.08 20.75 -5.03
C VAL A 171 1.46 19.54 -4.34
N ASN A 172 1.26 19.60 -3.03
CA ASN A 172 0.61 18.53 -2.26
C ASN A 172 -0.91 18.46 -2.58
N ARG A 173 -1.56 19.62 -2.82
CA ARG A 173 -2.95 19.70 -3.30
C ARG A 173 -3.09 19.25 -4.78
N ARG A 174 -2.11 19.48 -5.66
CA ARG A 174 -2.07 18.97 -7.05
C ARG A 174 -1.72 17.48 -7.13
N ARG A 175 -0.92 16.94 -6.21
CA ARG A 175 -0.76 15.49 -6.02
C ARG A 175 -2.05 14.84 -5.48
N ARG A 176 -2.83 15.55 -4.64
CA ARG A 176 -4.18 15.13 -4.21
C ARG A 176 -5.22 15.13 -5.33
N SER A 177 -5.14 16.03 -6.32
CA SER A 177 -6.09 16.03 -7.45
C SER A 177 -5.79 14.96 -8.50
N SER A 178 -4.52 14.62 -8.71
CA SER A 178 -4.10 13.56 -9.66
C SER A 178 -4.28 12.13 -9.12
N SER A 179 -4.29 11.94 -7.79
CA SER A 179 -4.69 10.66 -7.18
C SER A 179 -6.22 10.49 -7.10
N THR A 180 -6.99 11.58 -7.10
CA THR A 180 -8.46 11.55 -7.14
C THR A 180 -9.03 11.47 -8.57
N SER A 181 -8.24 11.80 -9.61
CA SER A 181 -8.67 11.70 -11.01
C SER A 181 -8.47 10.33 -11.67
N ILE A 182 -7.94 9.33 -10.95
CA ILE A 182 -7.82 7.94 -11.45
C ILE A 182 -9.08 7.10 -11.10
N CYS A 183 -10.04 7.68 -10.37
CA CYS A 183 -11.30 7.02 -10.05
C CYS A 183 -12.49 7.98 -10.26
N ARG A 184 -12.94 8.14 -11.50
CA ARG A 184 -14.35 8.39 -11.85
C ARG A 184 -14.59 7.77 -13.24
N PRO A 185 -15.83 7.29 -13.51
CA PRO A 185 -16.13 6.10 -14.29
C PRO A 185 -15.63 6.11 -15.74
#